data_AF-A0A9W7XBQ8-F1
#
_entry.id   AF-A0A9W7XBQ8-F1
#
_cell.length_a   1.000
_cell.length_b   1.000
_cell.length_c   1.000
_cell.angle_alpha   90.00
_cell.angle_beta   90.00
_cell.angle_gamma   90.00
#
_symmetry.space_group_name_H-M   'P 1'
#
loop_
_entity.id
_entity.type
_entity.pdbx_description
1 polymer ?
#
loop_
_entity_poly.entity_id
_entity_poly.type
_entity_poly.pdbx_seq_one_letter_code
_entity_poly.pdbx_strand_id
1 'polypeptide(L)'
;MKPLDYPQSPRLSITRSPAMFCLRKCCRARSDLPRMLAGGGSSWPWQLAARRAALFAESRRYSSRRRPVYRPCRSGEEGTCATVGRRKTVLTIDGGGVRGLIPGTVLAFLEAELQKLDGAGARLADYFDYIAGTSTGGFITAMLAAPGRGGRPLFAAGDINPFYREHGPRIFPQKSSLAAAFAALWGPKYDGEHLRAMAGQVLGETRMCDTLTNIVIPAFDVKLLQPVIFSTHEAKTMPWKNALLSDVCIGTSAAPTYLPAHHFWTHDDANGAEREYNLIDGGVAANNPTMVAMMSITGEMMAKEKDAPYLLKEPAEDDCGRFLVLSIGTGSRCDEGHLYTAEISSRWGIIGWLRHRGMAPLLDIFMAASSDLVDIQAAVMFQMLRSDRNYLRIQDSKLHGAAAALDVATPENMDNLIGIGNSMLEQRVSRVNVETGKHEEVEERTNAEALADLAKQLSLEKAARAEEDRAAVGCGRRAPAW
;
A
#
# COMPACT_ATOMS: atom_id res chain seq x y z
N MET A 1 59.45 1.27 21.50
CA MET A 1 58.33 1.92 20.78
C MET A 1 57.47 2.63 21.80
N LYS A 2 57.27 3.93 21.62
CA LYS A 2 56.39 4.80 22.42
C LYS A 2 54.92 4.43 22.17
N PRO A 3 54.00 4.51 23.15
CA PRO A 3 52.59 4.74 22.87
C PRO A 3 52.37 6.23 22.58
N LEU A 4 51.67 6.52 21.48
CA LEU A 4 51.23 7.85 21.06
C LEU A 4 49.80 8.10 21.56
N ASP A 5 49.59 9.32 22.05
CA ASP A 5 48.34 9.89 22.57
C ASP A 5 47.18 9.89 21.57
N TYR A 6 45.96 9.68 22.08
CA TYR A 6 44.71 10.10 21.43
C TYR A 6 44.12 11.30 22.20
N PRO A 7 43.78 12.42 21.54
CA PRO A 7 43.22 13.60 22.21
C PRO A 7 41.74 13.42 22.57
N GLN A 8 41.37 13.91 23.76
CA GLN A 8 40.01 14.00 24.25
C GLN A 8 39.21 15.04 23.45
N SER A 9 37.98 14.69 23.04
CA SER A 9 37.01 15.60 22.45
C SER A 9 36.41 16.57 23.50
N PRO A 10 36.15 17.84 23.16
CA PRO A 10 35.68 18.86 24.09
C PRO A 10 34.20 18.68 24.51
N ARG A 11 33.92 18.94 25.78
CA ARG A 11 32.56 19.05 26.35
C ARG A 11 31.86 20.28 25.77
N LEU A 12 30.77 20.08 25.05
CA LEU A 12 29.81 21.13 24.70
C LEU A 12 28.70 21.20 25.76
N SER A 13 28.56 22.39 26.34
CA SER A 13 27.56 22.78 27.32
C SER A 13 26.17 22.85 26.68
N ILE A 14 25.24 22.03 27.17
CA ILE A 14 23.82 22.16 26.82
C ILE A 14 23.18 23.18 27.75
N THR A 15 22.79 24.31 27.18
CA THR A 15 21.91 25.32 27.76
C THR A 15 20.52 24.71 27.99
N ARG A 16 19.92 24.99 29.16
CA ARG A 16 18.61 24.48 29.57
C ARG A 16 17.48 25.14 28.75
N SER A 17 16.63 24.33 28.14
CA SER A 17 15.36 24.72 27.50
C SER A 17 14.16 24.03 28.22
N PRO A 18 12.95 24.61 28.24
CA PRO A 18 11.96 24.40 29.31
C PRO A 18 11.04 23.20 29.05
N ALA A 19 11.52 21.99 29.31
CA ALA A 19 10.70 20.76 29.31
C ALA A 19 10.49 20.16 30.72
N MET A 20 11.03 20.79 31.77
CA MET A 20 11.06 20.23 33.13
C MET A 20 9.96 20.75 34.07
N PHE A 21 8.81 21.21 33.53
CA PHE A 21 7.68 21.70 34.35
C PHE A 21 6.43 20.81 34.34
N CYS A 22 6.32 19.81 33.47
CA CYS A 22 5.15 18.90 33.45
C CYS A 22 5.27 17.67 34.36
N LEU A 23 6.48 17.24 34.74
CA LEU A 23 6.67 16.01 35.54
C LEU A 23 6.47 16.17 37.06
N ARG A 24 6.27 17.40 37.56
CA ARG A 24 6.06 17.65 39.01
C ARG A 24 4.60 17.69 39.48
N LYS A 25 3.61 17.69 38.57
CA LYS A 25 2.18 17.71 38.96
C LYS A 25 1.53 16.33 39.11
N CYS A 26 2.14 15.24 38.61
CA CYS A 26 1.56 13.89 38.74
C CYS A 26 1.89 13.17 40.07
N CYS A 27 2.81 13.67 40.90
CA CYS A 27 3.18 13.00 42.16
C CYS A 27 2.48 13.52 43.42
N ARG A 28 1.44 14.38 43.30
CA ARG A 28 0.72 14.97 44.45
C ARG A 28 -0.74 14.50 44.62
N ALA A 29 -1.07 13.30 44.16
CA ALA A 29 -2.35 12.65 44.42
C ALA A 29 -2.15 11.23 45.00
N ARG A 30 -1.49 11.15 46.16
CA ARG A 30 -1.50 9.97 47.04
C ARG A 30 -1.50 10.43 48.49
N SER A 31 -2.64 10.92 48.92
CA SER A 31 -2.96 11.14 50.33
C SER A 31 -4.47 11.23 50.38
N ASP A 32 -5.12 10.09 50.57
CA ASP A 32 -6.43 9.92 51.22
C ASP A 32 -6.91 8.48 50.99
N LEU A 33 -6.52 7.58 51.90
CA LEU A 33 -7.23 6.32 52.13
C LEU A 33 -7.39 6.13 53.65
N PRO A 34 -8.56 5.72 54.17
CA PRO A 34 -8.81 5.68 55.61
C PRO A 34 -8.05 4.53 56.28
N ARG A 35 -7.51 4.80 57.48
CA ARG A 35 -7.07 3.78 58.45
C ARG A 35 -8.30 2.99 58.93
N MET A 36 -8.33 1.68 58.69
CA MET A 36 -9.09 0.72 59.50
C MET A 36 -8.16 -0.38 60.00
N LEU A 37 -8.18 -0.56 61.32
CA LEU A 37 -7.31 -1.40 62.12
C LEU A 37 -7.71 -2.88 62.09
N ALA A 38 -6.68 -3.72 62.16
CA ALA A 38 -6.54 -4.97 62.92
C ALA A 38 -7.77 -5.88 63.15
N GLY A 39 -7.68 -7.10 62.59
CA GLY A 39 -8.43 -8.29 63.01
C GLY A 39 -7.94 -9.50 62.21
N GLY A 40 -7.42 -10.52 62.90
CA GLY A 40 -6.81 -11.70 62.28
C GLY A 40 -7.79 -12.61 61.54
N GLY A 41 -7.25 -13.48 60.70
CA GLY A 41 -7.97 -14.60 60.09
C GLY A 41 -8.02 -14.58 58.56
N SER A 42 -7.36 -15.58 57.96
CA SER A 42 -7.54 -16.13 56.60
C SER A 42 -8.50 -15.39 55.63
N SER A 43 -7.97 -14.53 54.76
CA SER A 43 -8.76 -14.01 53.61
C SER A 43 -7.92 -13.52 52.41
N TRP A 44 -6.75 -14.12 52.19
CA TRP A 44 -5.91 -13.83 51.02
C TRP A 44 -6.60 -13.97 49.64
N PRO A 45 -7.53 -14.93 49.40
CA PRO A 45 -8.23 -15.03 48.12
C PRO A 45 -9.23 -13.89 47.89
N TRP A 46 -9.92 -13.45 48.94
CA TRP A 46 -10.97 -12.42 48.86
C TRP A 46 -10.40 -11.01 48.67
N GLN A 47 -9.26 -10.71 49.28
CA GLN A 47 -8.56 -9.44 49.08
C GLN A 47 -7.96 -9.32 47.67
N LEU A 48 -7.51 -10.43 47.07
CA LEU A 48 -7.03 -10.45 45.68
C LEU A 48 -8.17 -10.33 44.66
N ALA A 49 -9.31 -10.99 44.94
CA ALA A 49 -10.51 -10.88 44.13
C ALA A 49 -11.11 -9.46 44.19
N ALA A 50 -11.13 -8.82 45.36
CA ALA A 50 -11.57 -7.43 45.51
C ALA A 50 -10.63 -6.45 44.80
N ARG A 51 -9.30 -6.69 44.83
CA ARG A 51 -8.32 -5.90 44.04
C ARG A 51 -8.47 -6.09 42.53
N ARG A 52 -8.73 -7.30 42.06
CA ARG A 52 -9.04 -7.57 40.65
C ARG A 52 -10.36 -6.94 40.22
N ALA A 53 -11.40 -7.02 41.04
CA ALA A 53 -12.69 -6.40 40.77
C ALA A 53 -12.61 -4.87 40.77
N ALA A 54 -11.82 -4.27 41.66
CA ALA A 54 -11.54 -2.83 41.68
C ALA A 54 -10.78 -2.39 40.43
N LEU A 55 -9.71 -3.10 40.03
CA LEU A 55 -8.98 -2.84 38.79
C LEU A 55 -9.84 -3.03 37.53
N PHE A 56 -10.72 -4.04 37.51
CA PHE A 56 -11.68 -4.23 36.43
C PHE A 56 -12.75 -3.13 36.40
N ALA A 57 -13.24 -2.69 37.56
CA ALA A 57 -14.20 -1.58 37.66
C ALA A 57 -13.57 -0.23 37.29
N GLU A 58 -12.31 0.00 37.62
CA GLU A 58 -11.54 1.17 37.20
C GLU A 58 -11.23 1.13 35.69
N SER A 59 -10.92 -0.04 35.13
CA SER A 59 -10.78 -0.22 33.67
C SER A 59 -12.10 0.03 32.92
N ARG A 60 -13.25 -0.39 33.49
CA ARG A 60 -14.58 -0.13 32.92
C ARG A 60 -14.99 1.33 33.06
N ARG A 61 -14.66 2.01 34.17
CA ARG A 61 -14.89 3.46 34.34
C ARG A 61 -13.96 4.31 33.45
N TYR A 62 -12.76 3.81 33.15
CA TYR A 62 -11.84 4.43 32.19
C TYR A 62 -12.33 4.20 30.73
N SER A 63 -12.89 3.03 30.44
CA SER A 63 -13.53 2.70 29.15
C SER A 63 -14.81 3.52 28.90
N SER A 64 -15.60 3.83 29.93
CA SER A 64 -16.88 4.53 29.78
C SER A 64 -16.76 6.07 29.74
N ARG A 65 -15.55 6.62 29.90
CA ARG A 65 -15.26 8.07 29.81
C ARG A 65 -14.32 8.41 28.66
N ARG A 66 -14.30 7.59 27.61
CA ARG A 66 -13.69 8.00 26.34
C ARG A 66 -14.57 9.07 25.70
N ARG A 67 -14.18 10.34 25.89
CA ARG A 67 -14.36 11.29 24.81
C ARG A 67 -13.59 10.71 23.63
N PRO A 68 -14.16 10.60 22.43
CA PRO A 68 -13.37 10.21 21.28
C PRO A 68 -12.19 11.19 21.22
N VAL A 69 -10.98 10.66 21.01
CA VAL A 69 -9.76 11.48 20.86
C VAL A 69 -9.87 12.39 19.63
N TYR A 70 -10.92 12.22 18.83
CA TYR A 70 -11.21 12.97 17.63
C TYR A 70 -12.70 13.33 17.52
N ARG A 71 -13.02 14.57 17.15
CA ARG A 71 -14.40 14.96 16.80
C ARG A 71 -14.72 14.39 15.43
N PRO A 72 -15.86 13.69 15.23
CA PRO A 72 -16.37 13.43 13.89
C PRO A 72 -16.66 14.76 13.20
N CYS A 73 -16.39 14.87 11.90
CA CYS A 73 -16.88 15.97 11.09
C CYS A 73 -18.41 16.06 11.23
N ARG A 74 -18.92 17.26 11.50
CA ARG A 74 -20.37 17.51 11.46
C ARG A 74 -20.81 17.34 10.01
N SER A 75 -21.68 16.36 9.77
CA SER A 75 -22.44 16.24 8.53
C SER A 75 -23.27 17.51 8.34
N GLY A 76 -23.04 18.30 7.28
CA GLY A 76 -23.95 19.40 6.97
C GLY A 76 -23.50 20.49 6.00
N GLU A 77 -22.23 20.58 5.59
CA GLU A 77 -21.81 21.61 4.62
C GLU A 77 -21.20 20.97 3.38
N GLU A 78 -21.92 21.07 2.27
CA GLU A 78 -21.41 20.91 0.91
C GLU A 78 -20.40 22.03 0.63
N GLY A 79 -19.21 21.93 1.24
CA GLY A 79 -18.09 22.82 0.98
C GLY A 79 -17.10 22.13 0.05
N THR A 80 -17.15 22.44 -1.25
CA THR A 80 -16.06 22.15 -2.18
C THR A 80 -14.85 22.99 -1.76
N CYS A 81 -14.03 22.49 -0.84
CA CYS A 81 -12.90 23.25 -0.29
C CYS A 81 -11.56 22.93 -1.00
N ALA A 82 -11.57 22.33 -2.18
CA ALA A 82 -10.37 22.22 -3.02
C ALA A 82 -10.45 23.20 -4.18
N THR A 83 -9.36 23.90 -4.48
CA THR A 83 -9.17 24.43 -5.84
C THR A 83 -8.94 23.23 -6.76
N VAL A 84 -10.03 22.79 -7.40
CA VAL A 84 -10.02 21.71 -8.40
C VAL A 84 -8.92 21.99 -9.42
N GLY A 85 -8.10 20.98 -9.73
CA GLY A 85 -6.96 21.06 -10.63
C GLY A 85 -5.61 20.94 -9.93
N ARG A 86 -5.54 21.17 -8.61
CA ARG A 86 -4.27 21.22 -7.85
C ARG A 86 -3.94 19.96 -7.05
N ARG A 87 -4.89 19.05 -6.84
CA ARG A 87 -4.65 17.82 -6.06
C ARG A 87 -3.76 16.87 -6.85
N LYS A 88 -3.00 16.01 -6.17
CA LYS A 88 -2.31 14.88 -6.81
C LYS A 88 -3.15 13.62 -6.74
N THR A 89 -3.48 13.07 -7.90
CA THR A 89 -4.33 11.89 -8.04
C THR A 89 -3.45 10.63 -8.05
N VAL A 90 -3.69 9.72 -7.12
CA VAL A 90 -2.86 8.53 -6.92
C VAL A 90 -3.73 7.27 -6.91
N LEU A 91 -3.37 6.30 -7.74
CA LEU A 91 -3.93 4.95 -7.72
C LEU A 91 -2.87 4.00 -7.16
N THR A 92 -3.21 3.19 -6.16
CA THR A 92 -2.34 2.13 -5.64
C THR A 92 -3.00 0.76 -5.70
N ILE A 93 -2.23 -0.24 -6.11
CA ILE A 93 -2.69 -1.61 -6.31
C ILE A 93 -1.78 -2.57 -5.54
N ASP A 94 -2.36 -3.30 -4.59
CA ASP A 94 -1.60 -4.23 -3.75
C ASP A 94 -1.08 -5.45 -4.53
N GLY A 95 -0.05 -6.09 -3.99
CA GLY A 95 0.39 -7.42 -4.39
C GLY A 95 -0.60 -8.52 -3.99
N GLY A 96 -0.61 -9.63 -4.72
CA GLY A 96 -1.52 -10.73 -4.39
C GLY A 96 -1.56 -11.94 -5.34
N GLY A 97 -0.64 -12.06 -6.29
CA GLY A 97 -0.62 -13.18 -7.25
C GLY A 97 -1.88 -13.19 -8.13
N VAL A 98 -2.48 -14.37 -8.33
CA VAL A 98 -3.71 -14.51 -9.15
C VAL A 98 -4.89 -13.68 -8.63
N ARG A 99 -4.86 -13.24 -7.37
CA ARG A 99 -5.86 -12.34 -6.78
C ARG A 99 -5.90 -10.95 -7.41
N GLY A 100 -4.96 -10.60 -8.31
CA GLY A 100 -5.04 -9.40 -9.14
C GLY A 100 -6.32 -9.26 -9.98
N LEU A 101 -7.06 -10.35 -10.17
CA LEU A 101 -8.41 -10.34 -10.76
C LEU A 101 -9.42 -9.50 -9.94
N ILE A 102 -9.22 -9.40 -8.63
CA ILE A 102 -10.05 -8.57 -7.75
C ILE A 102 -9.88 -7.09 -8.10
N PRO A 103 -8.68 -6.48 -7.98
CA PRO A 103 -8.50 -5.10 -8.38
C PRO A 103 -8.75 -4.88 -9.87
N GLY A 104 -8.46 -5.85 -10.75
CA GLY A 104 -8.81 -5.76 -12.18
C GLY A 104 -10.30 -5.50 -12.42
N THR A 105 -11.17 -6.15 -11.65
CA THR A 105 -12.63 -5.93 -11.69
C THR A 105 -13.02 -4.51 -11.24
N VAL A 106 -12.44 -4.05 -10.11
CA VAL A 106 -12.70 -2.71 -9.56
C VAL A 106 -12.22 -1.61 -10.51
N LEU A 107 -11.04 -1.79 -11.12
CA LEU A 107 -10.46 -0.86 -12.08
C LEU A 107 -11.28 -0.79 -13.37
N ALA A 108 -11.78 -1.93 -13.86
CA ALA A 108 -12.67 -1.97 -15.03
C ALA A 108 -13.96 -1.18 -14.78
N PHE A 109 -14.54 -1.27 -13.58
CA PHE A 109 -15.69 -0.47 -13.19
C PHE A 109 -15.36 1.03 -13.19
N LEU A 110 -14.26 1.44 -12.54
CA LEU A 110 -13.84 2.85 -12.49
C LEU A 110 -13.59 3.43 -13.88
N GLU A 111 -12.87 2.70 -14.74
CA GLU A 111 -12.58 3.16 -16.10
C GLU A 111 -13.87 3.30 -16.93
N ALA A 112 -14.84 2.40 -16.75
CA ALA A 112 -16.14 2.51 -17.39
C ALA A 112 -16.93 3.75 -16.92
N GLU A 113 -16.89 4.09 -15.63
CA GLU A 113 -17.48 5.34 -15.11
C GLU A 113 -16.82 6.58 -15.72
N LEU A 114 -15.49 6.58 -15.85
CA LEU A 114 -14.77 7.67 -16.52
C LEU A 114 -15.12 7.78 -18.01
N GLN A 115 -15.29 6.64 -18.70
CA GLN A 115 -15.70 6.60 -20.10
C GLN A 115 -17.13 7.12 -20.33
N LYS A 116 -18.04 6.95 -19.35
CA LYS A 116 -19.37 7.55 -19.39
C LYS A 116 -19.32 9.09 -19.31
N LEU A 117 -18.36 9.63 -18.57
CA LEU A 117 -18.19 11.07 -18.35
C LEU A 117 -17.46 11.76 -19.52
N ASP A 118 -16.34 11.17 -19.96
CA ASP A 118 -15.38 11.83 -20.85
C ASP A 118 -15.24 11.13 -22.23
N GLY A 119 -15.98 10.04 -22.46
CA GLY A 119 -16.01 9.29 -23.71
C GLY A 119 -15.20 7.98 -23.71
N ALA A 120 -15.50 7.10 -24.67
CA ALA A 120 -14.95 5.73 -24.74
C ALA A 120 -13.41 5.64 -24.85
N GLY A 121 -12.76 6.74 -25.25
CA GLY A 121 -11.30 6.82 -25.32
C GLY A 121 -10.61 6.99 -23.96
N ALA A 122 -11.34 7.35 -22.91
CA ALA A 122 -10.80 7.59 -21.57
C ALA A 122 -10.09 6.34 -21.01
N ARG A 123 -8.90 6.55 -20.43
CA ARG A 123 -8.12 5.51 -19.75
C ARG A 123 -7.64 6.00 -18.40
N LEU A 124 -7.43 5.08 -17.45
CA LEU A 124 -7.01 5.42 -16.09
C LEU A 124 -5.74 6.31 -16.04
N ALA A 125 -4.77 6.07 -16.93
CA ALA A 125 -3.54 6.85 -17.02
C ALA A 125 -3.77 8.33 -17.38
N ASP A 126 -4.94 8.71 -17.92
CA ASP A 126 -5.28 10.11 -18.22
C ASP A 126 -5.68 10.90 -16.97
N TYR A 127 -6.06 10.22 -15.89
CA TYR A 127 -6.67 10.82 -14.70
C TYR A 127 -5.80 10.72 -13.46
N PHE A 128 -4.97 9.67 -13.38
CA PHE A 128 -4.05 9.45 -12.28
C PHE A 128 -2.66 9.99 -12.61
N ASP A 129 -2.20 10.97 -11.83
CA ASP A 129 -0.84 11.50 -11.90
C ASP A 129 0.21 10.44 -11.55
N TYR A 130 -0.17 9.53 -10.66
CA TYR A 130 0.65 8.40 -10.22
C TYR A 130 -0.15 7.11 -10.17
N ILE A 131 0.41 6.04 -10.72
CA ILE A 131 -0.08 4.67 -10.53
C ILE A 131 1.02 3.85 -9.86
N ALA A 132 0.76 3.32 -8.67
CA ALA A 132 1.70 2.52 -7.92
C ALA A 132 1.20 1.09 -7.78
N GLY A 133 2.11 0.12 -7.86
CA GLY A 133 1.71 -1.27 -7.72
C GLY A 133 2.84 -2.17 -7.27
N THR A 134 2.52 -3.15 -6.42
CA THR A 134 3.46 -4.16 -5.93
C THR A 134 3.13 -5.53 -6.53
N SER A 135 4.14 -6.32 -6.93
CA SER A 135 3.94 -7.66 -7.47
C SER A 135 2.98 -7.65 -8.66
N THR A 136 1.95 -8.50 -8.67
CA THR A 136 0.82 -8.45 -9.61
C THR A 136 0.25 -7.04 -9.80
N GLY A 137 0.14 -6.24 -8.74
CA GLY A 137 -0.28 -4.84 -8.83
C GLY A 137 0.71 -3.99 -9.62
N GLY A 138 2.01 -4.24 -9.50
CA GLY A 138 3.05 -3.59 -10.32
C GLY A 138 2.99 -4.02 -11.78
N PHE A 139 2.62 -5.27 -12.05
CA PHE A 139 2.34 -5.75 -13.41
C PHE A 139 1.12 -5.03 -14.01
N ILE A 140 0.02 -4.91 -13.25
CA ILE A 140 -1.18 -4.16 -13.67
C ILE A 140 -0.83 -2.69 -13.91
N THR A 141 -0.04 -2.08 -13.04
CA THR A 141 0.47 -0.70 -13.22
C THR A 141 1.21 -0.55 -14.54
N ALA A 142 2.10 -1.48 -14.88
CA ALA A 142 2.80 -1.46 -16.16
C ALA A 142 1.84 -1.62 -17.35
N MET A 143 0.86 -2.52 -17.27
CA MET A 143 -0.16 -2.69 -18.33
C MET A 143 -0.96 -1.40 -18.59
N LEU A 144 -1.28 -0.66 -17.53
CA LEU A 144 -2.07 0.58 -17.61
C LEU A 144 -1.24 1.81 -18.01
N ALA A 145 0.08 1.78 -17.83
CA ALA A 145 0.95 2.94 -18.04
C ALA A 145 1.92 2.80 -19.23
N ALA A 146 2.19 1.58 -19.71
CA ALA A 146 3.06 1.36 -20.85
C ALA A 146 2.43 1.93 -22.14
N PRO A 147 3.21 2.62 -22.98
CA PRO A 147 2.73 3.15 -24.25
C PRO A 147 2.47 2.02 -25.25
N GLY A 148 1.23 1.94 -25.73
CA GLY A 148 0.81 1.12 -26.87
C GLY A 148 0.82 1.93 -28.18
N ARG A 149 0.07 1.43 -29.17
CA ARG A 149 -0.07 2.10 -30.47
C ARG A 149 -0.76 3.46 -30.30
N GLY A 150 -0.21 4.49 -30.94
CA GLY A 150 -0.79 5.84 -30.91
C GLY A 150 -0.60 6.60 -29.59
N GLY A 151 0.34 6.18 -28.73
CA GLY A 151 0.62 6.87 -27.46
C GLY A 151 -0.48 6.71 -26.41
N ARG A 152 -1.32 5.68 -26.53
CA ARG A 152 -2.36 5.31 -25.56
C ARG A 152 -1.91 4.09 -24.76
N PRO A 153 -2.44 3.88 -23.54
CA PRO A 153 -2.12 2.70 -22.73
C PRO A 153 -2.25 1.40 -23.50
N LEU A 154 -1.32 0.47 -23.26
CA LEU A 154 -1.30 -0.84 -23.91
C LEU A 154 -2.57 -1.65 -23.63
N PHE A 155 -3.12 -1.52 -22.41
CA PHE A 155 -4.36 -2.18 -22.00
C PHE A 155 -5.38 -1.16 -21.49
N ALA A 156 -6.67 -1.44 -21.75
CA ALA A 156 -7.76 -0.89 -20.96
C ALA A 156 -7.87 -1.66 -19.64
N ALA A 157 -8.47 -1.05 -18.61
CA ALA A 157 -8.68 -1.72 -17.33
C ALA A 157 -9.54 -2.99 -17.48
N GLY A 158 -10.50 -2.98 -18.42
CA GLY A 158 -11.33 -4.14 -18.76
C GLY A 158 -10.55 -5.34 -19.33
N ASP A 159 -9.34 -5.13 -19.85
CA ASP A 159 -8.52 -6.18 -20.45
C ASP A 159 -7.69 -6.96 -19.41
N ILE A 160 -7.57 -6.44 -18.18
CA ILE A 160 -6.78 -7.04 -17.10
C ILE A 160 -7.29 -8.45 -16.76
N ASN A 161 -8.61 -8.60 -16.55
CA ASN A 161 -9.18 -9.89 -16.16
C ASN A 161 -9.06 -10.96 -17.26
N PRO A 162 -9.42 -10.67 -18.54
CA PRO A 162 -9.15 -11.57 -19.65
C PRO A 162 -7.68 -12.01 -19.72
N PHE A 163 -6.75 -11.06 -19.55
CA PHE A 163 -5.32 -11.35 -19.56
C PHE A 163 -4.90 -12.34 -18.47
N TYR A 164 -5.33 -12.13 -17.23
CA TYR A 164 -5.04 -13.06 -16.14
C TYR A 164 -5.72 -14.42 -16.31
N ARG A 165 -6.91 -14.48 -16.93
CA ARG A 165 -7.56 -15.77 -17.26
C ARG A 165 -6.76 -16.58 -18.27
N GLU A 166 -6.17 -15.92 -19.27
CA GLU A 166 -5.35 -16.58 -20.28
C GLU A 166 -4.00 -17.04 -19.73
N HIS A 167 -3.30 -16.16 -19.01
CA HIS A 167 -1.91 -16.39 -18.60
C HIS A 167 -1.78 -17.02 -17.21
N GLY A 168 -2.71 -16.76 -16.29
CA GLY A 168 -2.66 -17.21 -14.90
C GLY A 168 -2.39 -18.72 -14.74
N PRO A 169 -3.13 -19.62 -15.44
CA PRO A 169 -2.90 -21.06 -15.37
C PRO A 169 -1.52 -21.51 -15.88
N ARG A 170 -0.89 -20.71 -16.75
CA ARG A 170 0.46 -20.97 -17.30
C ARG A 170 1.57 -20.40 -16.41
N ILE A 171 1.30 -19.29 -15.72
CA ILE A 171 2.19 -18.74 -14.68
C ILE A 171 2.21 -19.66 -13.45
N PHE A 172 1.04 -20.15 -13.04
CA PHE A 172 0.86 -21.02 -11.88
C PHE A 172 0.26 -22.37 -12.29
N PRO A 173 1.02 -23.24 -12.98
CA PRO A 173 0.53 -24.55 -13.39
C PRO A 173 0.15 -25.40 -12.16
N GLN A 174 -1.13 -25.79 -12.08
CA GLN A 174 -1.66 -26.61 -10.98
C GLN A 174 -1.32 -28.10 -11.16
N LYS A 175 -0.04 -28.41 -11.39
CA LYS A 175 0.43 -29.80 -11.56
C LYS A 175 0.60 -30.44 -10.18
N SER A 176 -0.23 -31.44 -9.85
CA SER A 176 -0.04 -32.25 -8.66
C SER A 176 0.82 -33.48 -8.98
N SER A 177 2.12 -33.42 -8.66
CA SER A 177 2.97 -34.62 -8.65
C SER A 177 3.81 -34.66 -7.39
N LEU A 178 4.07 -35.87 -6.89
CA LEU A 178 5.02 -36.10 -5.78
C LEU A 178 6.41 -35.51 -6.11
N ALA A 179 6.81 -35.56 -7.38
CA ALA A 179 8.04 -34.94 -7.86
C ALA A 179 8.04 -33.41 -7.72
N ALA A 180 6.91 -32.73 -8.01
CA ALA A 180 6.79 -31.29 -7.82
C ALA A 180 6.83 -30.89 -6.33
N ALA A 181 6.26 -31.71 -5.44
CA ALA A 181 6.35 -31.50 -4.00
C ALA A 181 7.78 -31.63 -3.47
N PHE A 182 8.56 -32.60 -3.97
CA PHE A 182 9.98 -32.74 -3.64
C PHE A 182 10.86 -31.64 -4.26
N ALA A 183 10.60 -31.23 -5.50
CA ALA A 183 11.34 -30.17 -6.18
C ALA A 183 11.19 -28.82 -5.46
N ALA A 184 10.02 -28.53 -4.89
CA ALA A 184 9.76 -27.32 -4.11
C ALA A 184 10.56 -27.22 -2.80
N LEU A 185 11.25 -28.29 -2.35
CA LEU A 185 12.22 -28.20 -1.24
C LEU A 185 13.59 -27.65 -1.68
N TRP A 186 13.94 -27.80 -2.96
CA TRP A 186 15.28 -27.50 -3.49
C TRP A 186 15.29 -26.31 -4.46
N GLY A 187 14.11 -25.77 -4.78
CA GLY A 187 13.92 -24.63 -5.68
C GLY A 187 12.54 -23.98 -5.49
N PRO A 188 12.27 -22.88 -6.21
CA PRO A 188 10.97 -22.23 -6.17
C PRO A 188 9.86 -23.16 -6.69
N LYS A 189 8.63 -22.95 -6.24
CA LYS A 189 7.46 -23.73 -6.68
C LYS A 189 7.23 -23.66 -8.20
N TYR A 190 7.58 -22.54 -8.82
CA TYR A 190 7.44 -22.25 -10.25
C TYR A 190 8.76 -21.75 -10.83
N ASP A 191 9.05 -22.09 -12.10
CA ASP A 191 10.29 -21.70 -12.80
C ASP A 191 10.32 -20.21 -13.25
N GLY A 192 9.14 -19.59 -13.32
CA GLY A 192 8.95 -18.22 -13.80
C GLY A 192 9.22 -18.02 -15.29
N GLU A 193 9.48 -19.06 -16.08
CA GLU A 193 9.80 -18.92 -17.52
C GLU A 193 8.63 -18.29 -18.28
N HIS A 194 7.41 -18.75 -18.01
CA HIS A 194 6.22 -18.19 -18.65
C HIS A 194 6.00 -16.72 -18.27
N LEU A 195 6.22 -16.35 -17.00
CA LEU A 195 6.12 -14.97 -16.54
C LEU A 195 7.13 -14.07 -17.26
N ARG A 196 8.39 -14.51 -17.37
CA ARG A 196 9.44 -13.75 -18.08
C ARG A 196 9.12 -13.59 -19.57
N ALA A 197 8.74 -14.68 -20.24
CA ALA A 197 8.40 -14.66 -21.66
C ALA A 197 7.19 -13.75 -21.93
N MET A 198 6.14 -13.87 -21.10
CA MET A 198 4.96 -13.02 -21.19
C MET A 198 5.31 -11.54 -20.93
N ALA A 199 6.08 -11.23 -19.89
CA ALA A 199 6.48 -9.84 -19.59
C ALA A 199 7.27 -9.22 -20.74
N GLY A 200 8.22 -9.97 -21.31
CA GLY A 200 8.99 -9.53 -22.48
C GLY A 200 8.14 -9.35 -23.73
N GLN A 201 7.18 -10.24 -23.99
CA GLN A 201 6.27 -10.13 -25.14
C GLN A 201 5.32 -8.92 -25.02
N VAL A 202 4.80 -8.68 -23.83
CA VAL A 202 3.81 -7.63 -23.59
C VAL A 202 4.46 -6.25 -23.53
N LEU A 203 5.55 -6.11 -22.79
CA LEU A 203 6.16 -4.81 -22.51
C LEU A 203 7.31 -4.47 -23.47
N GLY A 204 7.83 -5.47 -24.21
CA GLY A 204 8.90 -5.28 -25.18
C GLY A 204 10.13 -4.58 -24.57
N GLU A 205 10.64 -3.60 -25.31
CA GLU A 205 11.78 -2.78 -24.92
C GLU A 205 11.39 -1.51 -24.14
N THR A 206 10.14 -1.40 -23.69
CA THR A 206 9.64 -0.24 -22.94
C THR A 206 10.43 -0.09 -21.64
N ARG A 207 10.97 1.11 -21.38
CA ARG A 207 11.67 1.43 -20.15
C ARG A 207 10.81 2.23 -19.18
N MET A 208 11.25 2.29 -17.93
CA MET A 208 10.59 3.06 -16.87
C MET A 208 10.32 4.53 -17.25
N CYS A 209 11.20 5.18 -18.01
CA CYS A 209 11.01 6.58 -18.43
C CYS A 209 9.95 6.78 -19.52
N ASP A 210 9.57 5.70 -20.23
CA ASP A 210 8.68 5.76 -21.40
C ASP A 210 7.18 5.70 -21.01
N THR A 211 6.87 5.53 -19.72
CA THR A 211 5.49 5.37 -19.25
C THR A 211 4.66 6.64 -19.44
N LEU A 212 3.39 6.46 -19.77
CA LEU A 212 2.44 7.52 -20.08
C LEU A 212 2.04 8.37 -18.88
N THR A 213 2.10 7.79 -17.68
CA THR A 213 1.95 8.46 -16.40
C THR A 213 3.09 8.06 -15.47
N ASN A 214 3.25 8.75 -14.35
CA ASN A 214 4.29 8.37 -13.39
C ASN A 214 3.89 7.08 -12.70
N ILE A 215 4.78 6.10 -12.70
CA ILE A 215 4.57 4.86 -11.97
C ILE A 215 5.51 4.74 -10.79
N VAL A 216 5.11 3.95 -9.79
CA VAL A 216 5.93 3.61 -8.62
C VAL A 216 5.81 2.11 -8.34
N ILE A 217 6.89 1.35 -8.54
CA ILE A 217 6.93 -0.09 -8.36
C ILE A 217 8.03 -0.45 -7.36
N PRO A 218 7.70 -0.89 -6.13
CA PRO A 218 8.68 -1.39 -5.18
C PRO A 218 9.17 -2.79 -5.56
N ALA A 219 10.43 -3.07 -5.26
CA ALA A 219 11.08 -4.39 -5.28
C ALA A 219 12.03 -4.48 -4.07
N PHE A 220 12.60 -5.65 -3.82
CA PHE A 220 13.62 -5.82 -2.78
C PHE A 220 14.90 -6.43 -3.36
N ASP A 221 16.04 -5.78 -3.16
CA ASP A 221 17.33 -6.30 -3.63
C ASP A 221 17.97 -7.18 -2.55
N VAL A 222 18.12 -8.47 -2.84
CA VAL A 222 18.65 -9.45 -1.88
C VAL A 222 20.15 -9.36 -1.70
N LYS A 223 20.88 -8.81 -2.67
CA LYS A 223 22.34 -8.63 -2.58
C LYS A 223 22.67 -7.44 -1.68
N LEU A 224 21.89 -6.36 -1.78
CA LEU A 224 22.05 -5.16 -0.95
C LEU A 224 21.26 -5.21 0.36
N LEU A 225 20.32 -6.15 0.50
CA LEU A 225 19.37 -6.25 1.61
C LEU A 225 18.58 -4.95 1.82
N GLN A 226 18.12 -4.34 0.73
CA GLN A 226 17.44 -3.04 0.74
C GLN A 226 16.25 -3.00 -0.22
N PRO A 227 15.20 -2.24 0.11
CA PRO A 227 14.14 -1.95 -0.85
C PRO A 227 14.67 -1.12 -2.01
N VAL A 228 14.20 -1.42 -3.21
CA VAL A 228 14.45 -0.63 -4.42
C VAL A 228 13.11 -0.15 -4.94
N ILE A 229 12.94 1.16 -5.01
CA ILE A 229 11.73 1.76 -5.60
C ILE A 229 12.07 2.16 -7.03
N PHE A 230 11.33 1.65 -8.01
CA PHE A 230 11.41 2.11 -9.40
C PHE A 230 10.31 3.13 -9.63
N SER A 231 10.67 4.36 -9.98
CA SER A 231 9.70 5.38 -10.37
C SER A 231 10.05 6.02 -11.71
N THR A 232 9.05 6.43 -12.48
CA THR A 232 9.23 7.16 -13.74
C THR A 232 10.04 8.43 -13.53
N HIS A 233 9.80 9.14 -12.44
CA HIS A 233 10.50 10.38 -12.11
C HIS A 233 12.00 10.15 -11.89
N GLU A 234 12.36 9.17 -11.05
CA GLU A 234 13.77 8.84 -10.83
C GLU A 234 14.40 8.30 -12.12
N ALA A 235 13.68 7.50 -12.91
CA ALA A 235 14.19 6.97 -14.18
C ALA A 235 14.55 8.07 -15.19
N LYS A 236 13.83 9.19 -15.19
CA LYS A 236 14.13 10.35 -16.06
C LYS A 236 15.42 11.10 -15.68
N THR A 237 15.90 10.96 -14.44
CA THR A 237 17.05 11.71 -13.92
C THR A 237 18.22 10.83 -13.49
N MET A 238 17.98 9.54 -13.23
CA MET A 238 18.95 8.56 -12.80
C MET A 238 18.98 7.41 -13.82
N PRO A 239 19.95 7.38 -14.76
CA PRO A 239 20.01 6.38 -15.82
C PRO A 239 19.96 4.94 -15.31
N TRP A 240 20.62 4.66 -14.17
CA TRP A 240 20.61 3.31 -13.57
C TRP A 240 19.22 2.87 -13.06
N LYS A 241 18.27 3.79 -12.82
CA LYS A 241 16.87 3.46 -12.48
C LYS A 241 16.00 3.26 -13.72
N ASN A 242 16.50 3.57 -14.92
CA ASN A 242 15.78 3.43 -16.18
C ASN A 242 15.85 2.00 -16.76
N ALA A 243 15.44 1.04 -15.93
CA ALA A 243 15.35 -0.37 -16.28
C ALA A 243 14.25 -0.65 -17.31
N LEU A 244 14.34 -1.81 -17.98
CA LEU A 244 13.22 -2.34 -18.76
C LEU A 244 12.03 -2.59 -17.83
N LEU A 245 10.85 -2.20 -18.29
CA LEU A 245 9.63 -2.36 -17.51
C LEU A 245 9.31 -3.85 -17.27
N SER A 246 9.67 -4.72 -18.22
CA SER A 246 9.60 -6.18 -18.08
C SER A 246 10.45 -6.69 -16.92
N ASP A 247 11.72 -6.26 -16.81
CA ASP A 247 12.61 -6.63 -15.70
C ASP A 247 12.07 -6.17 -14.34
N VAL A 248 11.55 -4.95 -14.27
CA VAL A 248 10.94 -4.40 -13.06
C VAL A 248 9.70 -5.21 -12.66
N CYS A 249 8.83 -5.54 -13.62
CA CYS A 249 7.63 -6.37 -13.40
C CYS A 249 7.95 -7.78 -12.93
N ILE A 250 8.94 -8.44 -13.53
CA ILE A 250 9.40 -9.77 -13.11
C ILE A 250 9.98 -9.68 -11.70
N GLY A 251 10.85 -8.71 -11.43
CA GLY A 251 11.47 -8.50 -10.13
C GLY A 251 10.47 -8.24 -9.01
N THR A 252 9.51 -7.31 -9.20
CA THR A 252 8.49 -7.02 -8.19
C THR A 252 7.55 -8.20 -7.93
N SER A 253 7.42 -9.15 -8.87
CA SER A 253 6.52 -10.31 -8.77
C SER A 253 7.22 -11.59 -8.30
N ALA A 254 8.55 -11.57 -8.11
CA ALA A 254 9.36 -12.73 -7.79
C ALA A 254 9.24 -13.15 -6.31
N ALA A 255 8.06 -13.65 -5.92
CA ALA A 255 7.74 -13.96 -4.52
C ALA A 255 8.62 -15.11 -3.98
N PRO A 256 9.31 -14.94 -2.84
CA PRO A 256 10.12 -15.99 -2.24
C PRO A 256 9.33 -17.29 -2.05
N THR A 257 9.96 -18.43 -2.31
CA THR A 257 9.35 -19.79 -2.34
C THR A 257 8.42 -20.08 -3.53
N TYR A 258 7.89 -19.05 -4.22
CA TYR A 258 7.03 -19.22 -5.39
C TYR A 258 7.79 -19.11 -6.70
N LEU A 259 8.58 -18.05 -6.87
CA LEU A 259 9.28 -17.72 -8.10
C LEU A 259 10.77 -17.49 -7.82
N PRO A 260 11.65 -17.75 -8.79
CA PRO A 260 13.08 -17.41 -8.67
C PRO A 260 13.29 -15.90 -8.62
N ALA A 261 14.34 -15.49 -7.91
CA ALA A 261 14.82 -14.10 -7.96
C ALA A 261 15.17 -13.69 -9.40
N HIS A 262 15.06 -12.40 -9.69
CA HIS A 262 15.34 -11.83 -11.00
C HIS A 262 16.65 -11.04 -10.98
N HIS A 263 17.50 -11.29 -11.98
CA HIS A 263 18.81 -10.66 -12.10
C HIS A 263 18.91 -9.97 -13.46
N PHE A 264 19.36 -8.72 -13.43
CA PHE A 264 19.63 -7.94 -14.64
C PHE A 264 20.57 -6.78 -14.32
N TRP A 265 21.01 -6.10 -15.37
CA TRP A 265 21.87 -4.92 -15.28
C TRP A 265 21.19 -3.73 -15.95
N THR A 266 21.41 -2.54 -15.41
CA THR A 266 21.18 -1.29 -16.13
C THR A 266 22.50 -0.64 -16.47
N HIS A 267 22.52 0.08 -17.58
CA HIS A 267 23.69 0.78 -18.09
C HIS A 267 23.41 2.28 -18.14
N ASP A 268 24.35 3.07 -17.64
CA ASP A 268 24.36 4.53 -17.79
C ASP A 268 25.19 4.89 -19.01
N ASP A 269 24.52 5.22 -20.10
CA ASP A 269 25.16 5.57 -21.37
C ASP A 269 26.06 6.81 -21.30
N ALA A 270 25.87 7.68 -20.29
CA ALA A 270 26.63 8.92 -20.18
C ALA A 270 28.04 8.72 -19.61
N ASN A 271 28.24 7.76 -18.70
CA ASN A 271 29.51 7.53 -18.02
C ASN A 271 29.99 6.06 -18.09
N GLY A 272 29.21 5.17 -18.72
CA GLY A 272 29.52 3.74 -18.84
C GLY A 272 29.36 2.97 -17.53
N ALA A 273 28.71 3.54 -16.51
CA ALA A 273 28.49 2.87 -15.24
C ALA A 273 27.39 1.83 -15.36
N GLU A 274 27.64 0.64 -14.83
CA GLU A 274 26.66 -0.43 -14.75
C GLU A 274 26.12 -0.56 -13.33
N ARG A 275 24.83 -0.85 -13.20
CA ARG A 275 24.21 -1.19 -11.93
C ARG A 275 23.57 -2.56 -12.02
N GLU A 276 24.01 -3.43 -11.13
CA GLU A 276 23.45 -4.76 -10.95
C GLU A 276 22.20 -4.71 -10.08
N TYR A 277 21.21 -5.53 -10.44
CA TYR A 277 20.00 -5.74 -9.65
C TYR A 277 19.79 -7.22 -9.36
N ASN A 278 19.49 -7.54 -8.09
CA ASN A 278 19.19 -8.89 -7.63
C ASN A 278 17.84 -8.89 -6.90
N LEU A 279 16.75 -8.86 -7.66
CA LEU A 279 15.43 -8.51 -7.13
C LEU A 279 14.58 -9.72 -6.74
N ILE A 280 13.83 -9.55 -5.67
CA ILE A 280 12.67 -10.35 -5.28
C ILE A 280 11.45 -9.44 -5.08
N ASP A 281 10.30 -10.08 -4.82
CA ASP A 281 8.99 -9.43 -4.77
C ASP A 281 8.95 -8.20 -3.86
N GLY A 282 8.31 -7.15 -4.36
CA GLY A 282 8.14 -5.88 -3.66
C GLY A 282 7.30 -5.99 -2.40
N GLY A 283 6.48 -7.03 -2.25
CA GLY A 283 5.68 -7.33 -1.08
C GLY A 283 6.49 -7.64 0.16
N VAL A 284 7.78 -7.98 0.01
CA VAL A 284 8.74 -8.05 1.12
C VAL A 284 9.03 -6.67 1.70
N ALA A 285 8.96 -5.61 0.88
CA ALA A 285 9.18 -4.23 1.29
C ALA A 285 7.88 -3.49 1.61
N ALA A 286 6.93 -3.48 0.66
CA ALA A 286 5.67 -2.75 0.73
C ALA A 286 4.60 -3.45 -0.10
N ASN A 287 3.83 -4.37 0.49
CA ASN A 287 2.75 -5.05 -0.24
C ASN A 287 1.61 -4.09 -0.62
N ASN A 288 1.30 -3.13 0.25
CA ASN A 288 0.47 -1.97 -0.05
C ASN A 288 1.40 -0.79 -0.36
N PRO A 289 1.54 -0.35 -1.63
CA PRO A 289 2.49 0.68 -2.01
C PRO A 289 2.00 2.12 -1.72
N THR A 290 0.86 2.30 -1.05
CA THR A 290 0.26 3.64 -0.82
C THR A 290 1.21 4.62 -0.16
N MET A 291 1.82 4.23 0.96
CA MET A 291 2.75 5.12 1.66
C MET A 291 4.04 5.36 0.85
N VAL A 292 4.53 4.32 0.16
CA VAL A 292 5.71 4.46 -0.72
C VAL A 292 5.44 5.48 -1.81
N ALA A 293 4.29 5.39 -2.49
CA ALA A 293 3.90 6.33 -3.54
C ALA A 293 3.78 7.76 -3.01
N MET A 294 3.07 7.96 -1.89
CA MET A 294 2.92 9.29 -1.29
C MET A 294 4.26 9.91 -0.88
N MET A 295 5.18 9.11 -0.33
CA MET A 295 6.52 9.57 0.04
C MET A 295 7.37 9.90 -1.18
N SER A 296 7.32 9.09 -2.25
CA SER A 296 8.00 9.39 -3.53
C SER A 296 7.51 10.72 -4.09
N ILE A 297 6.19 10.91 -4.22
CA ILE A 297 5.58 12.15 -4.73
C ILE A 297 6.01 13.35 -3.89
N THR A 298 5.97 13.21 -2.55
CA THR A 298 6.40 14.28 -1.65
C THR A 298 7.87 14.63 -1.84
N GLY A 299 8.75 13.63 -1.95
CA GLY A 299 10.18 13.82 -2.18
C GLY A 299 10.45 14.55 -3.50
N GLU A 300 9.75 14.16 -4.58
CA GLU A 300 9.82 14.83 -5.88
C GLU A 300 9.38 16.29 -5.81
N MET A 301 8.29 16.57 -5.09
CA MET A 301 7.79 17.93 -4.90
C MET A 301 8.75 18.79 -4.09
N MET A 302 9.37 18.23 -3.04
CA MET A 302 10.41 18.90 -2.26
C MET A 302 11.69 19.16 -3.06
N ALA A 303 12.02 18.32 -4.05
CA ALA A 303 13.14 18.59 -4.93
C ALA A 303 12.86 19.75 -5.91
N LYS A 304 11.59 19.91 -6.33
CA LYS A 304 11.15 21.00 -7.23
C LYS A 304 10.97 22.33 -6.49
N GLU A 305 10.36 22.31 -5.30
CA GLU A 305 10.13 23.48 -4.46
C GLU A 305 11.29 23.62 -3.46
N LYS A 306 12.18 24.61 -3.63
CA LYS A 306 13.32 24.88 -2.72
C LYS A 306 12.93 25.32 -1.28
N ASP A 307 11.67 25.14 -0.89
CA ASP A 307 11.09 25.57 0.39
C ASP A 307 10.58 24.37 1.22
N ALA A 308 10.12 24.67 2.45
CA ALA A 308 9.74 23.72 3.50
C ALA A 308 8.95 22.47 3.03
N PRO A 309 9.07 21.32 3.75
CA PRO A 309 8.52 20.04 3.31
C PRO A 309 7.08 20.15 2.85
N TYR A 310 6.78 19.64 1.66
CA TYR A 310 5.47 19.75 1.02
C TYR A 310 4.32 19.22 1.89
N LEU A 311 4.57 18.28 2.82
CA LEU A 311 3.58 17.79 3.78
C LEU A 311 3.37 18.70 5.01
N LEU A 312 4.28 19.64 5.28
CA LEU A 312 4.31 20.47 6.48
C LEU A 312 3.96 21.95 6.22
N LYS A 313 3.82 22.36 4.96
CA LYS A 313 3.24 23.68 4.66
C LYS A 313 1.83 23.70 5.23
N GLU A 314 1.53 24.65 6.12
CA GLU A 314 0.18 24.81 6.67
C GLU A 314 -0.81 24.84 5.51
N PRO A 315 -1.86 23.99 5.53
CA PRO A 315 -2.91 24.11 4.55
C PRO A 315 -3.46 25.53 4.67
N ALA A 316 -3.55 26.25 3.55
CA ALA A 316 -4.34 27.48 3.54
C ALA A 316 -5.75 27.14 4.06
N GLU A 317 -6.48 28.11 4.60
CA GLU A 317 -7.84 27.90 5.13
C GLU A 317 -8.79 27.23 4.10
N ASP A 318 -8.40 27.27 2.81
CA ASP A 318 -9.10 26.76 1.63
C ASP A 318 -8.40 25.54 0.96
N ASP A 319 -7.46 24.87 1.64
CA ASP A 319 -6.67 23.75 1.07
C ASP A 319 -7.23 22.40 1.55
N CYS A 320 -8.29 21.91 0.89
CA CYS A 320 -8.73 20.52 1.07
C CYS A 320 -7.70 19.55 0.46
N GLY A 321 -6.92 18.91 1.33
CA GLY A 321 -6.20 17.66 1.08
C GLY A 321 -5.46 17.52 -0.25
N ARG A 322 -4.14 17.69 -0.23
CA ARG A 322 -3.25 17.69 -1.40
C ARG A 322 -3.26 16.41 -2.24
N PHE A 323 -3.66 15.29 -1.65
CA PHE A 323 -3.74 14.00 -2.34
C PHE A 323 -5.19 13.57 -2.49
N LEU A 324 -5.50 12.93 -3.62
CA LEU A 324 -6.71 12.15 -3.85
C LEU A 324 -6.27 10.72 -4.20
N VAL A 325 -6.48 9.78 -3.27
CA VAL A 325 -5.89 8.45 -3.29
C VAL A 325 -6.97 7.39 -3.36
N LEU A 326 -6.89 6.54 -4.38
CA LEU A 326 -7.59 5.27 -4.44
C LEU A 326 -6.59 4.15 -4.20
N SER A 327 -6.82 3.36 -3.15
CA SER A 327 -6.03 2.16 -2.86
C SER A 327 -6.90 0.92 -2.96
N ILE A 328 -6.47 -0.05 -3.77
CA ILE A 328 -7.23 -1.28 -4.03
C ILE A 328 -6.40 -2.48 -3.59
N GLY A 329 -6.93 -3.22 -2.61
CA GLY A 329 -6.32 -4.43 -2.13
C GLY A 329 -6.72 -5.66 -2.94
N THR A 330 -5.95 -6.74 -2.80
CA THR A 330 -6.23 -8.06 -3.40
C THR A 330 -7.01 -8.99 -2.45
N GLY A 331 -7.64 -8.39 -1.43
CA GLY A 331 -8.30 -9.06 -0.33
C GLY A 331 -7.34 -9.62 0.72
N SER A 332 -7.84 -9.79 1.94
CA SER A 332 -7.14 -10.46 3.03
C SER A 332 -7.92 -11.70 3.46
N ARG A 333 -7.16 -12.69 3.90
CA ARG A 333 -7.72 -13.97 4.32
C ARG A 333 -8.48 -13.80 5.63
N CYS A 334 -9.70 -14.30 5.66
CA CYS A 334 -10.45 -14.46 6.88
C CYS A 334 -10.62 -15.94 7.13
N ASP A 335 -9.83 -16.53 8.00
CA ASP A 335 -10.28 -17.79 8.60
C ASP A 335 -10.55 -17.47 10.06
N GLU A 336 -11.79 -17.69 10.48
CA GLU A 336 -12.37 -17.37 11.79
C GLU A 336 -11.45 -17.71 12.98
N GLY A 337 -10.47 -16.86 13.27
CA GLY A 337 -9.62 -16.91 14.47
C GLY A 337 -8.66 -18.11 14.63
N HIS A 338 -8.46 -18.97 13.63
CA HIS A 338 -7.80 -20.27 13.86
C HIS A 338 -6.69 -20.68 12.86
N LEU A 339 -6.26 -19.83 11.93
CA LEU A 339 -5.16 -20.16 11.00
C LEU A 339 -3.86 -20.48 11.75
N TYR A 340 -3.39 -19.52 12.52
CA TYR A 340 -2.13 -19.59 13.27
C TYR A 340 -2.43 -19.14 14.70
N THR A 341 -2.55 -20.09 15.62
CA THR A 341 -2.65 -19.77 17.06
C THR A 341 -1.26 -19.82 17.66
N ALA A 342 -1.03 -19.05 18.74
CA ALA A 342 0.21 -19.15 19.50
C ALA A 342 0.47 -20.60 19.96
N GLU A 343 -0.58 -21.37 20.27
CA GLU A 343 -0.46 -22.78 20.61
C GLU A 343 0.07 -23.62 19.44
N ILE A 344 -0.48 -23.47 18.23
CA ILE A 344 -0.03 -24.20 17.04
C ILE A 344 1.40 -23.77 16.66
N SER A 345 1.65 -22.46 16.60
CA SER A 345 2.94 -21.90 16.17
C SER A 345 4.06 -22.08 17.19
N SER A 346 3.74 -22.27 18.49
CA SER A 346 4.76 -22.58 19.52
C SER A 346 5.48 -23.90 19.26
N ARG A 347 4.87 -24.80 18.48
CA ARG A 347 5.45 -26.11 18.12
C ARG A 347 6.18 -26.07 16.78
N TRP A 348 6.22 -24.93 16.10
CA TRP A 348 6.85 -24.84 14.78
C TRP A 348 8.37 -24.69 14.88
N GLY A 349 9.08 -25.60 14.20
CA GLY A 349 10.47 -25.38 13.79
C GLY A 349 10.56 -24.63 12.46
N ILE A 350 11.75 -24.61 11.86
CA ILE A 350 12.02 -23.92 10.57
C ILE A 350 11.01 -24.30 9.49
N ILE A 351 10.71 -25.59 9.35
CA ILE A 351 9.78 -26.08 8.32
C ILE A 351 8.37 -25.54 8.57
N GLY A 352 7.89 -25.50 9.82
CA GLY A 352 6.55 -25.02 10.13
C GLY A 352 6.36 -23.55 9.79
N TRP A 353 7.37 -22.72 10.05
CA TRP A 353 7.36 -21.29 9.70
C TRP A 353 7.43 -21.03 8.19
N LEU A 354 8.18 -21.86 7.44
CA LEU A 354 8.29 -21.74 5.98
C LEU A 354 7.11 -22.38 5.25
N ARG A 355 6.56 -23.48 5.78
CA ARG A 355 5.52 -24.26 5.15
C ARG A 355 4.60 -24.92 6.17
N HIS A 356 3.34 -24.49 6.19
CA HIS A 356 2.31 -25.13 7.02
C HIS A 356 1.03 -25.35 6.21
N ARG A 357 0.55 -26.60 6.11
CA ARG A 357 -0.70 -26.98 5.41
C ARG A 357 -0.85 -26.39 4.00
N GLY A 358 0.23 -26.35 3.23
CA GLY A 358 0.16 -25.80 1.88
C GLY A 358 0.22 -24.26 1.80
N MET A 359 0.50 -23.58 2.93
CA MET A 359 0.70 -22.13 3.04
C MET A 359 2.16 -21.77 3.36
N ALA A 360 2.52 -20.49 3.25
CA ALA A 360 3.83 -19.95 3.59
C ALA A 360 3.68 -18.92 4.74
N PRO A 361 3.54 -19.38 6.02
CA PRO A 361 3.11 -18.52 7.12
C PRO A 361 3.94 -17.25 7.30
N LEU A 362 5.27 -17.36 7.19
CA LEU A 362 6.15 -16.20 7.30
C LEU A 362 5.83 -15.12 6.25
N LEU A 363 5.65 -15.53 5.00
CA LEU A 363 5.34 -14.62 3.89
C LEU A 363 3.95 -14.01 4.07
N ASP A 364 2.95 -14.84 4.41
CA ASP A 364 1.57 -14.41 4.65
C ASP A 364 1.52 -13.34 5.77
N ILE A 365 2.22 -13.58 6.89
CA ILE A 365 2.27 -12.69 8.05
C ILE A 365 2.92 -11.35 7.67
N PHE A 366 4.07 -11.37 7.00
CA PHE A 366 4.76 -10.13 6.63
C PHE A 366 3.98 -9.31 5.61
N MET A 367 3.36 -9.96 4.61
CA MET A 367 2.52 -9.27 3.63
C MET A 367 1.27 -8.67 4.27
N ALA A 368 0.58 -9.42 5.14
CA ALA A 368 -0.59 -8.92 5.88
C ALA A 368 -0.20 -7.74 6.79
N ALA A 369 0.88 -7.88 7.56
CA ALA A 369 1.38 -6.80 8.42
C ALA A 369 1.75 -5.54 7.63
N SER A 370 2.36 -5.70 6.45
CA SER A 370 2.69 -4.59 5.55
C SER A 370 1.43 -3.86 5.07
N SER A 371 0.42 -4.60 4.62
CA SER A 371 -0.86 -4.03 4.16
C SER A 371 -1.59 -3.26 5.27
N ASP A 372 -1.76 -3.90 6.43
CA ASP A 372 -2.54 -3.35 7.54
C ASP A 372 -1.87 -2.11 8.14
N LEU A 373 -0.54 -2.15 8.31
CA LEU A 373 0.21 -1.02 8.86
C LEU A 373 0.13 0.19 7.94
N VAL A 374 0.29 0.00 6.62
CA VAL A 374 0.21 1.10 5.65
C VAL A 374 -1.19 1.70 5.61
N ASP A 375 -2.25 0.88 5.67
CA ASP A 375 -3.62 1.38 5.67
C ASP A 375 -3.91 2.22 6.93
N ILE A 376 -3.48 1.74 8.10
CA ILE A 376 -3.59 2.50 9.36
C ILE A 376 -2.83 3.82 9.26
N GLN A 377 -1.59 3.80 8.76
CA GLN A 377 -0.78 5.01 8.60
C GLN A 377 -1.42 6.02 7.64
N ALA A 378 -1.95 5.55 6.51
CA ALA A 378 -2.66 6.39 5.54
C ALA A 378 -3.92 6.99 6.19
N ALA A 379 -4.76 6.16 6.83
CA ALA A 379 -5.97 6.60 7.49
C ALA A 379 -5.69 7.67 8.56
N VAL A 380 -4.67 7.47 9.41
CA VAL A 380 -4.25 8.46 10.41
C VAL A 380 -3.80 9.75 9.74
N MET A 381 -2.99 9.67 8.69
CA MET A 381 -2.49 10.85 7.97
C MET A 381 -3.64 11.68 7.37
N PHE A 382 -4.57 11.04 6.64
CA PHE A 382 -5.70 11.73 6.04
C PHE A 382 -6.68 12.29 7.07
N GLN A 383 -6.87 11.60 8.21
CA GLN A 383 -7.65 12.14 9.33
C GLN A 383 -6.98 13.37 9.93
N MET A 384 -5.67 13.35 10.18
CA MET A 384 -4.91 14.50 10.71
C MET A 384 -4.98 15.72 9.78
N LEU A 385 -4.99 15.49 8.47
CA LEU A 385 -5.13 16.52 7.44
C LEU A 385 -6.59 16.92 7.16
N ARG A 386 -7.57 16.43 7.95
CA ARG A 386 -9.01 16.69 7.77
C ARG A 386 -9.52 16.41 6.35
N SER A 387 -8.92 15.41 5.71
CA SER A 387 -9.12 15.06 4.30
C SER A 387 -9.48 13.58 4.16
N ASP A 388 -10.20 13.04 5.15
CA ASP A 388 -10.51 11.61 5.25
C ASP A 388 -11.26 11.07 4.02
N ARG A 389 -12.06 11.91 3.35
CA ARG A 389 -12.79 11.57 2.12
C ARG A 389 -11.89 11.46 0.88
N ASN A 390 -10.66 11.95 0.95
CA ASN A 390 -9.71 11.88 -0.16
C ASN A 390 -8.93 10.56 -0.19
N TYR A 391 -9.10 9.68 0.81
CA TYR A 391 -8.52 8.35 0.82
C TYR A 391 -9.63 7.30 0.78
N LEU A 392 -9.72 6.60 -0.36
CA LEU A 392 -10.64 5.49 -0.55
C LEU A 392 -9.84 4.19 -0.62
N ARG A 393 -10.00 3.33 0.39
CA ARG A 393 -9.45 1.97 0.42
C ARG A 393 -10.56 0.96 0.12
N ILE A 394 -10.38 0.19 -0.94
CA ILE A 394 -11.30 -0.90 -1.31
C ILE A 394 -10.58 -2.22 -1.03
N GLN A 395 -11.06 -2.96 -0.04
CA GLN A 395 -10.45 -4.20 0.44
C GLN A 395 -11.53 -5.13 0.97
N ASP A 396 -11.47 -6.41 0.57
CA ASP A 396 -12.27 -7.46 1.19
C ASP A 396 -11.44 -8.18 2.25
N SER A 397 -12.01 -8.36 3.44
CA SER A 397 -11.33 -9.05 4.55
C SER A 397 -11.99 -10.38 4.87
N LYS A 398 -12.55 -11.07 3.87
CA LYS A 398 -13.37 -12.29 3.99
C LYS A 398 -12.99 -13.37 2.98
N LEU A 399 -11.74 -13.39 2.50
CA LEU A 399 -11.30 -14.43 1.58
C LEU A 399 -11.15 -15.78 2.27
N HIS A 400 -11.71 -16.83 1.65
CA HIS A 400 -11.67 -18.22 2.14
C HIS A 400 -11.11 -19.19 1.09
N GLY A 401 -10.56 -20.32 1.54
CA GLY A 401 -10.19 -21.44 0.67
C GLY A 401 -9.23 -21.06 -0.45
N ALA A 402 -9.57 -21.44 -1.69
CA ALA A 402 -8.76 -21.19 -2.88
C ALA A 402 -8.62 -19.69 -3.21
N ALA A 403 -9.62 -18.86 -2.87
CA ALA A 403 -9.59 -17.42 -3.13
C ALA A 403 -8.55 -16.69 -2.27
N ALA A 404 -8.20 -17.26 -1.11
CA ALA A 404 -7.18 -16.72 -0.23
C ALA A 404 -5.74 -17.12 -0.64
N ALA A 405 -5.58 -18.06 -1.58
CA ALA A 405 -4.26 -18.48 -2.06
C ALA A 405 -3.75 -17.56 -3.18
N LEU A 406 -2.43 -17.34 -3.22
CA LEU A 406 -1.79 -16.42 -4.18
C LEU A 406 -1.63 -17.03 -5.57
N ASP A 407 -1.64 -18.35 -5.68
CA ASP A 407 -1.17 -19.09 -6.86
C ASP A 407 -2.17 -20.14 -7.37
N VAL A 408 -3.40 -20.17 -6.86
CA VAL A 408 -4.43 -21.12 -7.31
C VAL A 408 -5.16 -20.54 -8.53
N ALA A 409 -4.59 -20.76 -9.72
CA ALA A 409 -5.13 -20.25 -10.98
C ALA A 409 -6.00 -21.29 -11.72
N THR A 410 -6.96 -21.92 -11.03
CA THR A 410 -7.98 -22.75 -11.71
C THR A 410 -9.07 -21.85 -12.30
N PRO A 411 -9.74 -22.26 -13.40
CA PRO A 411 -10.85 -21.50 -13.95
C PRO A 411 -11.93 -21.17 -12.92
N GLU A 412 -12.30 -22.12 -12.05
CA GLU A 412 -13.32 -21.87 -11.02
C GLU A 412 -12.86 -20.82 -10.00
N ASN A 413 -11.59 -20.86 -9.57
CA ASN A 413 -11.09 -19.88 -8.62
C ASN A 413 -10.94 -18.49 -9.23
N MET A 414 -10.52 -18.41 -10.50
CA MET A 414 -10.44 -17.13 -11.20
C MET A 414 -11.81 -16.49 -11.39
N ASP A 415 -12.83 -17.28 -11.70
CA ASP A 415 -14.23 -16.80 -11.76
C ASP A 415 -14.73 -16.34 -10.39
N ASN A 416 -14.39 -17.08 -9.33
CA ASN A 416 -14.70 -16.69 -7.96
C ASN A 416 -14.03 -15.38 -7.56
N LEU A 417 -12.76 -15.16 -7.91
CA LEU A 417 -12.03 -13.91 -7.64
C LEU A 417 -12.66 -12.71 -8.34
N ILE A 418 -13.14 -12.89 -9.58
CA ILE A 418 -13.92 -11.85 -10.29
C ILE A 418 -15.25 -11.61 -9.58
N GLY A 419 -15.94 -12.67 -9.13
CA GLY A 419 -17.15 -12.58 -8.32
C GLY A 419 -16.94 -11.79 -7.02
N ILE A 420 -15.82 -12.02 -6.33
CA ILE A 420 -15.42 -11.26 -5.14
C ILE A 420 -15.18 -9.79 -5.48
N GLY A 421 -14.50 -9.50 -6.59
CA GLY A 421 -14.33 -8.12 -7.08
C GLY A 421 -15.65 -7.40 -7.32
N ASN A 422 -16.64 -8.08 -7.89
CA ASN A 422 -18.00 -7.54 -8.05
C ASN A 422 -18.70 -7.34 -6.70
N SER A 423 -18.60 -8.31 -5.78
CA SER A 423 -19.17 -8.18 -4.44
C SER A 423 -18.55 -7.01 -3.66
N MET A 424 -17.25 -6.76 -3.83
CA MET A 424 -16.57 -5.61 -3.22
C MET A 424 -17.16 -4.28 -3.68
N LEU A 425 -17.63 -4.17 -4.92
CA LEU A 425 -18.30 -2.95 -5.41
C LEU A 425 -19.64 -2.71 -4.70
N GLU A 426 -20.34 -3.77 -4.32
CA GLU A 426 -21.64 -3.71 -3.63
C GLU A 426 -21.51 -3.48 -2.11
N GLN A 427 -20.34 -3.78 -1.52
CA GLN A 427 -20.07 -3.54 -0.11
C GLN A 427 -20.11 -2.04 0.21
N ARG A 428 -20.52 -1.72 1.44
CA ARG A 428 -20.47 -0.35 1.99
C ARG A 428 -19.03 0.11 2.15
N VAL A 429 -18.82 1.41 1.99
CA VAL A 429 -17.51 2.02 2.21
C VAL A 429 -17.08 1.77 3.66
N SER A 430 -15.93 1.13 3.80
CA SER A 430 -15.33 0.83 5.09
C SER A 430 -13.99 1.54 5.26
N ARG A 431 -13.60 1.78 6.50
CA ARG A 431 -12.27 2.29 6.85
C ARG A 431 -11.70 1.49 7.99
N VAL A 432 -10.38 1.38 8.02
CA VAL A 432 -9.69 0.77 9.14
C VAL A 432 -9.91 1.59 10.42
N ASN A 433 -10.39 0.93 11.45
CA ASN A 433 -10.40 1.46 12.80
C ASN A 433 -8.98 1.35 13.36
N VAL A 434 -8.35 2.50 13.60
CA VAL A 434 -6.95 2.62 14.04
C VAL A 434 -6.69 1.91 15.38
N GLU A 435 -7.70 1.76 16.23
CA GLU A 435 -7.55 1.08 17.52
C GLU A 435 -7.68 -0.45 17.41
N THR A 436 -8.57 -0.95 16.55
CA THR A 436 -8.86 -2.38 16.44
C THR A 436 -8.16 -3.06 15.27
N GLY A 437 -7.66 -2.28 14.30
CA GLY A 437 -7.11 -2.76 13.03
C GLY A 437 -8.14 -3.36 12.09
N LYS A 438 -9.44 -3.28 12.41
CA LYS A 438 -10.52 -3.87 11.60
C LYS A 438 -11.19 -2.83 10.73
N HIS A 439 -11.64 -3.25 9.55
CA HIS A 439 -12.47 -2.41 8.69
C HIS A 439 -13.88 -2.32 9.26
N GLU A 440 -14.35 -1.09 9.45
CA GLU A 440 -15.69 -0.75 9.92
C GLU A 440 -16.39 0.10 8.86
N GLU A 441 -17.68 -0.16 8.64
CA GLU A 441 -18.50 0.64 7.73
C GLU A 441 -18.61 2.08 8.25
N VAL A 442 -18.26 3.05 7.41
CA VAL A 442 -18.23 4.47 7.79
C VAL A 442 -19.23 5.33 7.03
N GLU A 443 -19.72 4.83 5.89
CA GLU A 443 -20.72 5.53 5.08
C GLU A 443 -21.80 4.55 4.62
N GLU A 444 -23.01 5.06 4.41
CA GLU A 444 -24.13 4.26 3.90
C GLU A 444 -23.96 3.90 2.41
N ARG A 445 -23.12 4.66 1.69
CA ARG A 445 -22.85 4.45 0.27
C ARG A 445 -22.02 3.18 0.04
N THR A 446 -22.25 2.55 -1.11
CA THR A 446 -21.46 1.43 -1.62
C THR A 446 -20.12 1.89 -2.19
N ASN A 447 -19.18 0.96 -2.35
CA ASN A 447 -17.92 1.21 -3.02
C ASN A 447 -18.12 1.61 -4.48
N ALA A 448 -19.12 1.06 -5.19
CA ALA A 448 -19.49 1.45 -6.54
C ALA A 448 -19.89 2.94 -6.61
N GLU A 449 -20.75 3.39 -5.69
CA GLU A 449 -21.17 4.80 -5.61
C GLU A 449 -19.98 5.71 -5.26
N ALA A 450 -19.12 5.29 -4.32
CA ALA A 450 -17.92 6.04 -3.97
C ALA A 450 -16.93 6.14 -5.16
N LEU A 451 -16.78 5.08 -5.95
CA LEU A 451 -15.96 5.09 -7.16
C LEU A 451 -16.56 5.96 -8.26
N ALA A 452 -17.87 5.97 -8.44
CA ALA A 452 -18.54 6.86 -9.39
C ALA A 452 -18.34 8.34 -8.99
N ASP A 453 -18.42 8.66 -7.70
CA ASP A 453 -18.11 10.00 -7.20
C ASP A 453 -16.62 10.35 -7.34
N LEU A 454 -15.71 9.39 -7.13
CA LEU A 454 -14.30 9.56 -7.41
C LEU A 454 -14.04 9.82 -8.91
N ALA A 455 -14.72 9.09 -9.80
CA ALA A 455 -14.62 9.30 -11.25
C ALA A 455 -15.00 10.73 -11.65
N LYS A 456 -16.07 11.28 -11.07
CA LYS A 456 -16.45 12.69 -11.25
C LYS A 456 -15.34 13.63 -10.77
N GLN A 457 -14.78 13.39 -9.58
CA GLN A 457 -13.68 14.22 -9.07
C GLN A 457 -12.45 14.17 -9.98
N LEU A 458 -12.08 12.98 -10.48
CA LEU A 458 -10.98 12.80 -11.40
C LEU A 458 -11.20 13.52 -12.74
N SER A 459 -12.40 13.42 -13.31
CA SER A 459 -12.79 14.16 -14.53
C SER A 459 -12.70 15.67 -14.32
N LEU A 460 -13.19 16.17 -13.18
CA LEU A 460 -13.11 17.60 -12.83
C LEU A 460 -11.66 18.08 -12.66
N GLU A 461 -10.81 17.32 -11.96
CA GLU A 461 -9.38 17.64 -11.81
C GLU A 461 -8.67 17.73 -13.18
N LYS A 462 -8.93 16.77 -14.06
CA LYS A 462 -8.39 16.74 -15.42
C LYS A 462 -8.88 17.93 -16.26
N ALA A 463 -10.17 18.24 -16.20
CA ALA A 463 -10.75 19.37 -16.92
C ALA A 463 -10.15 20.71 -16.46
N ALA A 464 -10.04 20.92 -15.15
CA ALA A 464 -9.46 22.15 -14.59
C ALA A 464 -8.00 22.36 -15.02
N ARG A 465 -7.17 21.30 -15.02
CA ARG A 465 -5.78 21.39 -15.49
C ARG A 465 -5.69 21.71 -16.98
N ALA A 466 -6.57 21.11 -17.80
CA ALA A 466 -6.61 21.39 -19.23
C ALA A 466 -7.02 22.85 -19.53
N GLU A 467 -7.89 23.44 -18.71
CA GLU A 467 -8.25 24.86 -18.81
C GLU A 467 -7.09 25.77 -18.42
N GLU A 468 -6.38 25.47 -17.33
CA GLU A 468 -5.17 26.20 -16.93
C GLU A 468 -4.07 26.15 -18.00
N ASP A 469 -3.82 24.97 -18.59
CA ASP A 469 -2.84 24.80 -19.68
C ASP A 469 -3.23 25.61 -20.92
N ARG A 470 -4.52 25.59 -21.31
CA ARG A 470 -5.03 26.41 -22.43
C ARG A 470 -4.89 27.90 -22.16
N ALA A 471 -5.18 28.34 -20.93
CA ALA A 471 -5.03 29.73 -20.52
C ALA A 471 -3.55 30.17 -20.51
N ALA A 472 -2.63 29.29 -20.10
CA ALA A 472 -1.18 29.55 -20.13
C ALA A 472 -0.66 29.72 -21.57
N VAL A 473 -1.06 28.83 -22.48
CA VAL A 473 -0.71 28.90 -23.91
C VAL A 473 -1.29 30.14 -24.57
N GLY A 474 -2.55 30.51 -24.26
CA GLY A 474 -3.19 31.72 -24.77
C GLY A 474 -2.53 33.03 -24.28
N CYS A 475 -1.91 33.02 -23.10
CA CYS A 475 -1.17 34.16 -22.54
C CYS A 475 0.33 34.19 -22.90
N GLY A 476 0.81 33.30 -23.78
CA GLY A 476 2.22 33.26 -24.20
C GLY A 476 3.20 32.81 -23.11
N ARG A 477 2.71 32.22 -22.01
CA ARG A 477 3.55 31.61 -20.97
C ARG A 477 3.75 30.14 -21.32
N ARG A 478 5.00 29.67 -21.42
CA ARG A 478 5.30 28.24 -21.60
C ARG A 478 4.65 27.44 -20.46
N ALA A 479 3.84 26.45 -20.80
CA ALA A 479 3.29 25.50 -19.84
C ALA A 479 4.43 24.78 -19.08
N PRO A 480 4.30 24.55 -17.76
CA PRO A 480 5.23 23.69 -17.04
C PRO A 480 5.08 22.26 -17.55
N ALA A 481 6.20 21.59 -17.84
CA ALA A 481 6.19 20.17 -18.16
C ALA A 481 5.78 19.39 -16.90
N TRP A 482 4.60 18.77 -16.95
CA TRP A 482 4.04 17.96 -15.88
C TRP A 482 4.80 16.63 -15.72
#